data_AF-A0A162TDH2-F1
#
_entry.id   AF-A0A162TDH2-F1
#
_cell.length_a   1.000
_cell.length_b   1.000
_cell.length_c   1.000
_cell.angle_alpha   90.00
_cell.angle_beta   90.00
_cell.angle_gamma   90.00
#
_symmetry.space_group_name_H-M   'P 1'
#
loop_
_entity.id
_entity.type
_entity.pdbx_description
1 polymer ?
#
loop_
_entity_poly.entity_id
_entity_poly.type
_entity_poly.pdbx_seq_one_letter_code
_entity_poly.pdbx_strand_id
1 'polypeptide(L)'
;MVSMEKIITRVTETRWSKLYISTASLQCIIIIVLQSVICYQNSTQTSFLPESNHTKTKEMTIAVAAFDRLSRIKWENVSFIGFQLWFVGMAFDATVYQNTAEILALAILNVLCAVLGALEVVDGYKWMRLLAETSFSTIPLSIARDIEIALSIVIMLFACAMCYLSFAMSRQFGWNIYKKIGADIQIQRKYLT
;
A
#
# COMPACT_ATOMS: atom_id res chain seq x y z
N MET A 1 8.84 -20.81 18.79
CA MET A 1 9.45 -20.14 17.63
C MET A 1 9.03 -20.89 16.37
N VAL A 2 8.42 -20.21 15.39
CA VAL A 2 8.08 -20.83 14.10
C VAL A 2 9.39 -20.98 13.32
N SER A 3 9.76 -22.21 12.92
CA SER A 3 10.97 -22.44 12.11
C SER A 3 10.76 -21.92 10.69
N MET A 4 11.82 -21.40 10.05
CA MET A 4 11.78 -20.94 8.65
C MET A 4 11.26 -22.04 7.70
N GLU A 5 11.61 -23.30 7.97
CA GLU A 5 11.10 -24.45 7.22
C GLU A 5 9.58 -24.57 7.28
N LYS A 6 8.96 -24.28 8.43
CA LYS A 6 7.50 -24.30 8.58
C LYS A 6 6.84 -23.19 7.76
N ILE A 7 7.44 -22.01 7.68
CA ILE A 7 6.95 -20.89 6.86
C ILE A 7 7.01 -21.28 5.38
N ILE A 8 8.17 -21.76 4.92
CA ILE A 8 8.38 -22.16 3.52
C ILE A 8 7.40 -23.26 3.13
N THR A 9 7.23 -24.27 3.97
CA THR A 9 6.34 -25.41 3.69
C THR A 9 4.87 -24.97 3.59
N ARG A 10 4.42 -24.05 4.46
CA ARG A 10 3.03 -23.54 4.44
C ARG A 10 2.76 -22.58 3.29
N VAL A 11 3.71 -21.69 2.99
CA VAL A 11 3.58 -20.75 1.86
C VAL A 11 3.58 -21.49 0.52
N THR A 12 4.34 -22.58 0.40
CA THR A 12 4.40 -23.42 -0.81
C THR A 12 3.35 -24.53 -0.87
N GLU A 13 2.51 -24.67 0.17
CA GLU A 13 1.53 -25.76 0.29
C GLU A 13 0.45 -25.68 -0.80
N THR A 14 0.00 -24.47 -1.16
CA THR A 14 -1.01 -24.27 -2.20
C THR A 14 -0.54 -23.30 -3.28
N ARG A 15 -0.98 -23.54 -4.52
CA ARG A 15 -0.72 -22.63 -5.65
C ARG A 15 -1.22 -21.21 -5.37
N TRP A 16 -2.35 -21.10 -4.67
CA TRP A 16 -2.96 -19.82 -4.30
C TRP A 16 -2.19 -19.07 -3.22
N SER A 17 -1.69 -19.76 -2.18
CA SER A 17 -0.78 -19.19 -1.18
C SER A 17 0.48 -18.63 -1.82
N LYS A 18 1.09 -19.39 -2.74
CA LYS A 18 2.28 -18.97 -3.48
C LYS A 18 2.01 -17.73 -4.33
N LEU A 19 0.90 -17.70 -5.07
CA LEU A 19 0.52 -16.55 -5.89
C LEU A 19 0.20 -15.32 -5.03
N TYR A 20 -0.49 -15.49 -3.92
CA TYR A 20 -0.83 -14.40 -2.99
C TYR A 20 0.43 -13.73 -2.42
N ILE A 21 1.32 -14.52 -1.83
CA ILE A 21 2.57 -14.02 -1.25
C ILE A 21 3.50 -13.43 -2.32
N SER A 22 3.61 -14.07 -3.48
CA SER A 22 4.41 -13.55 -4.59
C SER A 22 3.87 -12.21 -5.10
N THR A 23 2.55 -12.06 -5.19
CA THR A 23 1.91 -10.82 -5.64
C THR A 23 2.08 -9.71 -4.61
N ALA A 24 1.87 -10.00 -3.32
CA ALA A 24 2.10 -9.04 -2.24
C ALA A 24 3.56 -8.56 -2.17
N SER A 25 4.51 -9.48 -2.38
CA SER A 25 5.95 -9.15 -2.38
C SER A 25 6.34 -8.31 -3.60
N LEU A 26 5.81 -8.65 -4.78
CA LEU A 26 6.02 -7.88 -6.00
C LEU A 26 5.41 -6.47 -5.90
N GLN A 27 4.16 -6.39 -5.41
CA GLN A 27 3.49 -5.13 -5.11
C GLN A 27 4.36 -4.26 -4.20
N CYS A 28 4.92 -4.86 -3.13
CA CYS A 28 5.77 -4.15 -2.18
C CYS A 28 7.01 -3.55 -2.83
N ILE A 29 7.75 -4.33 -3.61
CA ILE A 29 8.96 -3.85 -4.29
C ILE A 29 8.63 -2.70 -5.23
N ILE A 30 7.59 -2.84 -6.06
CA ILE A 30 7.22 -1.83 -7.05
C ILE A 30 6.78 -0.52 -6.37
N ILE A 31 5.92 -0.60 -5.35
CA ILE A 31 5.45 0.59 -4.63
C ILE A 31 6.61 1.29 -3.93
N ILE A 32 7.50 0.56 -3.25
CA ILE A 32 8.65 1.16 -2.55
C ILE A 32 9.56 1.90 -3.53
N VAL A 33 9.85 1.31 -4.70
CA VAL A 33 10.69 1.96 -5.72
C VAL A 33 10.03 3.24 -6.22
N LEU A 34 8.75 3.19 -6.59
CA LEU A 34 8.03 4.36 -7.07
C LEU A 34 7.92 5.46 -6.00
N GLN A 35 7.56 5.12 -4.76
CA GLN A 35 7.47 6.10 -3.67
C GLN A 35 8.82 6.74 -3.34
N SER A 36 9.91 5.98 -3.44
CA SER A 36 11.28 6.49 -3.23
C SER A 36 11.65 7.53 -4.29
N VAL A 37 11.29 7.29 -5.55
CA VAL A 37 11.50 8.25 -6.65
C VAL A 37 10.68 9.52 -6.44
N ILE A 38 9.40 9.40 -6.05
CA ILE A 38 8.54 10.55 -5.76
C ILE A 38 9.09 11.36 -4.58
N CYS A 39 9.52 10.69 -3.51
CA CYS A 39 10.12 11.31 -2.34
C CYS A 39 11.38 12.11 -2.71
N TYR A 40 12.23 11.56 -3.58
CA TYR A 40 13.40 12.24 -4.09
C TYR A 40 13.03 13.52 -4.86
N GLN A 41 12.07 13.43 -5.80
CA GLN A 41 11.65 14.60 -6.58
C GLN A 41 10.97 15.68 -5.75
N ASN A 42 10.09 15.29 -4.82
CA ASN A 42 9.43 16.22 -3.90
C ASN A 42 10.44 16.90 -2.96
N SER A 43 11.49 16.20 -2.53
CA SER A 43 12.58 16.79 -1.74
C SER A 43 13.39 17.80 -2.56
N THR A 44 13.66 17.51 -3.84
CA THR A 44 14.33 18.43 -4.75
C THR A 44 13.49 19.67 -5.01
N GLN A 45 12.17 19.54 -5.25
CA GLN A 45 11.27 20.69 -5.41
C GLN A 45 11.24 21.57 -4.15
N THR A 46 11.21 20.95 -2.97
CA THR A 46 11.18 21.65 -1.68
C THR A 46 12.41 22.53 -1.48
N SER A 47 13.60 22.11 -1.95
CA SER A 47 14.82 22.92 -1.85
C SER A 47 14.82 24.21 -2.69
N PHE A 48 13.94 24.32 -3.69
CA PHE A 48 13.78 25.53 -4.50
C PHE A 48 12.75 26.51 -3.94
N LEU A 49 12.02 26.13 -2.88
CA LEU A 49 10.97 26.94 -2.29
C LEU A 49 11.50 27.65 -1.02
N PRO A 50 11.12 28.92 -0.78
CA PRO A 50 11.59 29.66 0.38
C PRO A 50 10.97 29.11 1.68
N GLU A 51 11.82 28.76 2.64
CA GLU A 51 11.44 28.38 4.00
C GLU A 51 11.11 29.66 4.80
N SER A 52 9.81 29.97 4.91
CA SER A 52 9.22 30.96 5.83
C SER A 52 10.03 32.26 6.08
N ASN A 53 9.79 33.29 5.28
CA ASN A 53 10.08 34.69 5.65
C ASN A 53 8.78 35.49 5.71
N HIS A 54 8.71 36.48 6.62
CA HIS A 54 7.54 37.36 6.82
C HIS A 54 6.90 37.77 5.49
N THR A 55 5.67 37.30 5.24
CA THR A 55 4.99 37.35 3.95
C THR A 55 4.50 38.76 3.62
N LYS A 56 4.97 39.31 2.50
CA LYS A 56 4.50 40.61 1.97
C LYS A 56 3.70 40.51 0.66
N THR A 57 3.73 39.37 -0.03
CA THR A 57 3.13 39.19 -1.38
C THR A 57 2.33 37.89 -1.48
N LYS A 58 1.22 37.91 -2.22
CA LYS A 58 0.33 36.76 -2.48
C LYS A 58 1.06 35.52 -3.00
N GLU A 59 2.04 35.69 -3.88
CA GLU A 59 2.88 34.61 -4.42
C GLU A 59 3.70 33.90 -3.33
N MET A 60 4.25 34.67 -2.39
CA MET A 60 5.06 34.12 -1.29
C MET A 60 4.19 33.34 -0.29
N THR A 61 2.94 33.76 -0.08
CA THR A 61 1.97 32.99 0.72
C THR A 61 1.65 31.64 0.08
N ILE A 62 1.48 31.59 -1.26
CA ILE A 62 1.23 30.34 -1.99
C ILE A 62 2.46 29.42 -1.93
N ALA A 63 3.66 29.96 -2.13
CA ALA A 63 4.91 29.20 -2.08
C ALA A 63 5.18 28.59 -0.70
N VAL A 64 4.97 29.36 0.38
CA VAL A 64 5.11 28.85 1.77
C VAL A 64 4.06 27.78 2.07
N ALA A 65 2.80 27.97 1.65
CA ALA A 65 1.76 26.97 1.84
C ALA A 65 2.04 25.67 1.08
N ALA A 66 2.64 25.77 -0.12
CA ALA A 66 3.04 24.62 -0.90
C ALA A 66 4.26 23.90 -0.30
N PHE A 67 5.27 24.63 0.16
CA PHE A 67 6.41 24.06 0.90
C PHE A 67 5.94 23.21 2.08
N ASP A 68 5.02 23.77 2.87
CA ASP A 68 4.48 23.13 4.07
C ASP A 68 3.66 21.86 3.74
N ARG A 69 3.00 21.84 2.57
CA ARG A 69 2.28 20.68 2.05
C ARG A 69 3.19 19.62 1.46
N LEU A 70 4.13 19.99 0.60
CA LEU A 70 5.12 19.06 0.03
C LEU A 70 5.94 18.39 1.13
N SER A 71 6.26 19.13 2.19
CA SER A 71 6.93 18.58 3.38
C SER A 71 6.09 17.51 4.09
N ARG A 72 4.77 17.69 4.17
CA ARG A 72 3.84 16.66 4.71
C ARG A 72 3.74 15.45 3.79
N ILE A 73 3.62 15.65 2.48
CA ILE A 73 3.56 14.58 1.47
C ILE A 73 4.81 13.69 1.56
N LYS A 74 5.99 14.26 1.84
CA LYS A 74 7.21 13.47 2.08
C LYS A 74 7.03 12.47 3.23
N TRP A 75 6.40 12.87 4.33
CA TRP A 75 6.16 12.00 5.47
C TRP A 75 5.06 10.97 5.18
N GLU A 76 4.01 11.34 4.45
CA GLU A 76 2.98 10.42 3.95
C GLU A 76 3.61 9.30 3.10
N ASN A 77 4.50 9.66 2.18
CA ASN A 77 5.26 8.71 1.35
C ASN A 77 6.10 7.74 2.20
N VAL A 78 6.78 8.22 3.24
CA VAL A 78 7.57 7.38 4.14
C VAL A 78 6.67 6.43 4.94
N SER A 79 5.52 6.91 5.42
CA SER A 79 4.52 6.09 6.10
C SER A 79 3.97 4.99 5.18
N PHE A 80 3.74 5.30 3.89
CA PHE A 80 3.31 4.32 2.89
C PHE A 80 4.33 3.20 2.66
N ILE A 81 5.63 3.53 2.60
CA ILE A 81 6.70 2.53 2.51
C ILE A 81 6.67 1.60 3.72
N GLY A 82 6.58 2.16 4.93
CA GLY A 82 6.49 1.38 6.17
C GLY A 82 5.26 0.48 6.22
N PHE A 83 4.10 1.00 5.80
CA PHE A 83 2.87 0.24 5.69
C PHE A 83 3.01 -0.93 4.71
N GLN A 84 3.67 -0.74 3.57
CA GLN A 84 3.83 -1.78 2.56
C GLN A 84 4.73 -2.93 3.04
N LEU A 85 5.77 -2.63 3.82
CA LEU A 85 6.60 -3.65 4.47
C LEU A 85 5.80 -4.44 5.52
N TRP A 86 5.03 -3.73 6.35
CA TRP A 86 4.15 -4.35 7.33
C TRP A 86 3.09 -5.23 6.67
N PHE A 87 2.49 -4.77 5.57
CA PHE A 87 1.47 -5.48 4.81
C PHE A 87 1.99 -6.85 4.31
N VAL A 88 3.21 -6.90 3.78
CA VAL A 88 3.84 -8.17 3.39
C VAL A 88 4.04 -9.08 4.60
N GLY A 89 4.54 -8.55 5.72
CA GLY A 89 4.68 -9.31 6.96
C GLY A 89 3.37 -9.95 7.42
N MET A 90 2.28 -9.17 7.42
CA MET A 90 0.94 -9.66 7.74
C MET A 90 0.41 -10.66 6.71
N ALA A 91 0.71 -10.49 5.42
CA ALA A 91 0.34 -11.45 4.39
C ALA A 91 0.99 -12.81 4.63
N PHE A 92 2.25 -12.84 5.05
CA PHE A 92 2.94 -14.07 5.48
C PHE A 92 2.27 -14.68 6.72
N ASP A 93 2.01 -13.87 7.75
CA ASP A 93 1.40 -14.33 8.99
C ASP A 93 0.02 -14.98 8.73
N ALA A 94 -0.86 -14.26 8.04
CA ALA A 94 -2.20 -14.73 7.68
C ALA A 94 -2.17 -16.02 6.85
N THR A 95 -1.16 -16.18 5.98
CA THR A 95 -0.98 -17.40 5.17
C THR A 95 -0.48 -18.58 6.01
N VAL A 96 0.45 -18.35 6.93
CA VAL A 96 1.02 -19.39 7.81
C VAL A 96 -0.03 -19.92 8.80
N TYR A 97 -0.82 -19.02 9.37
CA TYR A 97 -1.89 -19.37 10.31
C TYR A 97 -3.21 -19.75 9.64
N GLN A 98 -3.29 -19.64 8.30
CA GLN A 98 -4.52 -19.87 7.53
C GLN A 98 -5.71 -19.04 8.04
N ASN A 99 -5.43 -17.84 8.55
CA ASN A 99 -6.43 -16.97 9.15
C ASN A 99 -7.20 -16.22 8.05
N THR A 100 -8.42 -16.67 7.78
CA THR A 100 -9.27 -16.08 6.73
C THR A 100 -9.71 -14.65 7.06
N ALA A 101 -9.91 -14.32 8.33
CA ALA A 101 -10.33 -12.98 8.75
C ALA A 101 -9.23 -11.95 8.47
N GLU A 102 -7.97 -12.30 8.73
CA GLU A 102 -6.81 -11.44 8.41
C GLU A 102 -6.64 -11.23 6.92
N ILE A 103 -6.82 -12.26 6.09
CA ILE A 103 -6.73 -12.13 4.62
C ILE A 103 -7.80 -11.19 4.08
N LEU A 104 -9.02 -11.25 4.62
CA LEU A 104 -10.09 -10.32 4.27
C LEU A 104 -9.77 -8.89 4.73
N ALA A 105 -9.26 -8.72 5.95
CA ALA A 105 -8.84 -7.42 6.46
C ALA A 105 -7.73 -6.80 5.59
N LEU A 106 -6.73 -7.60 5.18
CA LEU A 106 -5.67 -7.16 4.27
C LEU A 106 -6.23 -6.78 2.89
N ALA A 107 -7.23 -7.50 2.36
CA ALA A 107 -7.87 -7.12 1.10
C ALA A 107 -8.54 -5.73 1.20
N ILE A 108 -9.27 -5.48 2.29
CA ILE A 108 -9.93 -4.19 2.54
C ILE A 108 -8.89 -3.08 2.70
N LEU A 109 -7.83 -3.32 3.48
CA LEU A 109 -6.74 -2.37 3.66
C LEU A 109 -6.06 -2.02 2.33
N ASN A 110 -5.86 -2.99 1.44
CA ASN A 110 -5.26 -2.72 0.13
C ASN A 110 -6.16 -1.84 -0.75
N VAL A 111 -7.48 -2.00 -0.66
CA VAL A 111 -8.44 -1.10 -1.33
C VAL A 111 -8.40 0.31 -0.73
N LEU A 112 -8.32 0.44 0.60
CA LEU A 112 -8.17 1.73 1.25
C LEU A 112 -6.86 2.44 0.82
N CYS A 113 -5.76 1.69 0.69
CA CYS A 113 -4.51 2.23 0.15
C CYS A 113 -4.65 2.73 -1.29
N ALA A 114 -5.41 2.04 -2.13
CA ALA A 114 -5.69 2.52 -3.49
C ALA A 114 -6.48 3.83 -3.49
N VAL A 115 -7.44 4.00 -2.57
CA VAL A 115 -8.18 5.26 -2.40
C VAL A 115 -7.27 6.37 -1.91
N LEU A 116 -6.42 6.11 -0.92
CA LEU A 116 -5.46 7.09 -0.40
C LEU A 116 -4.45 7.52 -1.48
N GLY A 117 -3.91 6.58 -2.26
CA GLY A 117 -3.03 6.91 -3.39
C GLY A 117 -3.73 7.70 -4.50
N ALA A 118 -5.04 7.54 -4.69
CA ALA A 118 -5.82 8.39 -5.60
C ALA A 118 -6.01 9.82 -5.05
N LEU A 119 -6.15 9.99 -3.73
CA LEU A 119 -6.23 11.30 -3.10
C LEU A 119 -4.93 12.09 -3.21
N GLU A 120 -3.78 11.43 -3.06
CA GLU A 120 -2.46 12.05 -3.25
C GLU A 120 -2.32 12.69 -4.65
N VAL A 121 -2.79 12.00 -5.70
CA VAL A 121 -2.79 12.53 -7.08
C VAL A 121 -3.63 13.80 -7.21
N VAL A 122 -4.81 13.83 -6.57
CA VAL A 122 -5.70 15.00 -6.61
C VAL A 122 -5.05 16.20 -5.93
N ASP A 123 -4.38 15.98 -4.80
CA ASP A 123 -3.64 17.02 -4.10
C ASP A 123 -2.43 17.51 -4.91
N GLY A 124 -1.66 16.61 -5.53
CA GLY A 124 -0.57 16.95 -6.44
C GLY A 124 -1.04 17.80 -7.63
N TYR A 125 -2.21 17.47 -8.20
CA TYR A 125 -2.82 18.27 -9.26
C TYR A 125 -3.16 19.69 -8.80
N LYS A 126 -3.81 19.82 -7.64
CA LYS A 126 -4.23 21.09 -7.06
C LYS A 126 -3.05 22.03 -6.77
N TRP A 127 -1.99 21.52 -6.15
CA TRP A 127 -0.83 22.34 -5.78
C TRP A 127 -0.02 22.81 -6.98
N MET A 128 0.11 21.98 -8.02
CA MET A 128 0.78 22.42 -9.25
C MET A 128 -0.02 23.51 -9.98
N ARG A 129 -1.37 23.47 -9.97
CA ARG A 129 -2.17 24.56 -10.54
C ARG A 129 -1.99 25.87 -9.78
N LEU A 130 -1.92 25.81 -8.45
CA LEU A 130 -1.65 26.97 -7.60
C LEU A 130 -0.23 27.52 -7.80
N LEU A 131 0.76 26.64 -8.00
CA LEU A 131 2.15 27.05 -8.25
C LEU A 131 2.38 27.59 -9.66
N ALA A 132 1.60 27.15 -10.65
CA ALA A 132 1.65 27.69 -12.00
C ALA A 132 1.23 29.18 -12.07
N GLU A 133 0.52 29.69 -11.06
CA GLU A 133 0.18 31.11 -10.93
C GLU A 133 1.32 31.96 -10.34
N THR A 134 2.48 31.35 -10.02
CA THR A 134 3.64 32.02 -9.41
C THR A 134 4.88 31.92 -10.31
N SER A 135 5.89 32.77 -10.06
CA SER A 135 7.15 32.78 -10.83
C SER A 135 8.13 31.64 -10.51
N PHE A 136 7.73 30.66 -9.69
CA PHE A 136 8.59 29.55 -9.29
C PHE A 136 8.61 28.44 -10.35
N SER A 137 9.76 27.76 -10.51
CA SER A 137 9.90 26.66 -11.46
C SER A 137 9.04 25.46 -11.03
N THR A 138 8.16 25.01 -11.93
CA THR A 138 7.23 23.88 -11.73
C THR A 138 7.70 22.59 -12.42
N ILE A 139 8.88 22.60 -13.04
CA ILE A 139 9.41 21.47 -13.82
C ILE A 139 9.53 20.19 -12.96
N PRO A 140 10.15 20.21 -11.76
CA PRO A 140 10.27 19.00 -10.95
C PRO A 140 8.91 18.50 -10.44
N LEU A 141 7.99 19.42 -10.12
CA LEU A 141 6.64 19.09 -9.68
C LEU A 141 5.79 18.44 -10.77
N SER A 142 6.01 18.80 -12.04
CA SER A 142 5.32 18.17 -13.17
C SER A 142 5.73 16.70 -13.37
N ILE A 143 7.02 16.40 -13.20
CA ILE A 143 7.54 15.03 -13.29
C ILE A 143 7.05 14.19 -12.10
N ALA A 144 7.04 14.77 -10.89
CA ALA A 144 6.52 14.10 -9.69
C ALA A 144 5.04 13.71 -9.87
N ARG A 145 4.22 14.60 -10.42
CA ARG A 145 2.81 14.34 -10.72
C ARG A 145 2.62 13.17 -11.68
N ASP A 146 3.36 13.12 -12.78
CA ASP A 146 3.21 12.05 -13.78
C ASP A 146 3.54 10.68 -13.16
N ILE A 147 4.51 10.64 -12.25
CA ILE A 147 4.88 9.43 -11.50
C ILE A 147 3.84 9.10 -10.43
N GLU A 148 3.26 10.08 -9.74
CA GLU A 148 2.16 9.89 -8.77
C GLU A 148 0.92 9.30 -9.47
N ILE A 149 0.56 9.77 -10.66
CA ILE A 149 -0.53 9.21 -11.47
C ILE A 149 -0.24 7.75 -11.83
N ALA A 150 0.98 7.48 -12.31
CA ALA A 150 1.39 6.11 -12.64
C ALA A 150 1.33 5.19 -11.41
N LEU A 151 1.80 5.67 -10.24
CA LEU A 151 1.74 4.94 -8.98
C LEU A 151 0.29 4.61 -8.58
N SER A 152 -0.63 5.58 -8.66
CA SER A 152 -2.04 5.37 -8.30
C SER A 152 -2.70 4.28 -9.15
N ILE A 153 -2.41 4.26 -10.46
CA ILE A 153 -2.88 3.21 -11.38
C ILE A 153 -2.30 1.85 -10.97
N VAL A 154 -1.01 1.78 -10.64
CA VAL A 154 -0.33 0.56 -10.21
C VAL A 154 -0.92 0.01 -8.91
N ILE A 155 -1.14 0.87 -7.91
CA ILE A 155 -1.75 0.47 -6.63
C ILE A 155 -3.18 -0.05 -6.87
N MET A 156 -3.96 0.61 -7.73
CA MET A 156 -5.32 0.16 -8.07
C MET A 156 -5.33 -1.23 -8.71
N LEU A 157 -4.44 -1.48 -9.68
CA LEU A 157 -4.31 -2.79 -10.31
C LEU A 157 -3.94 -3.88 -9.30
N PHE A 158 -2.99 -3.61 -8.41
CA PHE A 158 -2.61 -4.53 -7.36
C PHE A 158 -3.71 -4.74 -6.32
N ALA A 159 -4.48 -3.71 -5.97
CA ALA A 159 -5.63 -3.82 -5.07
C ALA A 159 -6.71 -4.76 -5.66
N CYS A 160 -7.03 -4.63 -6.95
CA CYS A 160 -7.93 -5.55 -7.64
C CYS A 160 -7.39 -6.98 -7.66
N ALA A 161 -6.12 -7.17 -8.02
CA ALA A 161 -5.48 -8.48 -8.07
C ALA A 161 -5.46 -9.17 -6.69
N MET A 162 -5.10 -8.41 -5.64
CA MET A 162 -5.07 -8.91 -4.27
C MET A 162 -6.46 -9.18 -3.73
N CYS A 163 -7.46 -8.37 -4.04
CA CYS A 163 -8.85 -8.64 -3.66
C CYS A 163 -9.33 -9.98 -4.25
N TYR A 164 -9.05 -10.22 -5.54
CA TYR A 164 -9.37 -11.49 -6.18
C TYR A 164 -8.63 -12.68 -5.55
N LEU A 165 -7.32 -12.54 -5.30
CA LEU A 165 -6.52 -13.59 -4.67
C LEU A 165 -6.97 -13.87 -3.23
N SER A 166 -7.29 -12.83 -2.45
CA SER A 166 -7.85 -12.95 -1.10
C SER A 166 -9.18 -13.69 -1.10
N PHE A 167 -10.06 -13.43 -2.08
CA PHE A 167 -11.30 -14.17 -2.24
C PHE A 167 -11.06 -15.66 -2.53
N ALA A 168 -10.15 -15.97 -3.45
CA ALA A 168 -9.77 -17.35 -3.77
C ALA A 168 -9.17 -18.08 -2.56
N MET A 169 -8.25 -17.44 -1.83
CA MET A 169 -7.65 -17.95 -0.60
C MET A 169 -8.70 -18.20 0.49
N SER A 170 -9.62 -17.25 0.69
CA SER A 170 -10.67 -17.35 1.71
C SER A 170 -11.61 -18.54 1.46
N ARG A 171 -11.98 -18.80 0.21
CA ARG A 171 -12.76 -20.01 -0.13
C ARG A 171 -12.01 -21.29 0.20
N GLN A 172 -10.71 -21.34 -0.08
CA GLN A 172 -9.92 -22.55 0.12
C GLN A 172 -9.67 -22.83 1.61
N PHE A 173 -9.39 -21.81 2.41
CA PHE A 173 -9.26 -21.94 3.85
C PHE A 173 -10.59 -22.22 4.54
N GLY A 174 -11.68 -21.58 4.10
CA GLY A 174 -13.03 -21.90 4.56
C GLY A 174 -13.40 -23.37 4.32
N TRP A 175 -13.06 -23.93 3.16
CA TRP A 175 -13.29 -25.35 2.87
C TRP A 175 -12.45 -26.29 3.74
N ASN A 176 -11.19 -25.96 4.01
CA ASN A 176 -10.33 -26.75 4.91
C ASN A 176 -10.80 -26.70 6.37
N ILE A 177 -11.24 -25.53 6.85
CA ILE A 177 -11.81 -25.37 8.19
C ILE A 177 -13.11 -26.15 8.31
N TYR A 178 -14.00 -26.05 7.31
CA TYR A 178 -15.27 -26.82 7.29
C TYR A 178 -15.04 -28.33 7.40
N LYS A 179 -14.07 -28.87 6.67
CA LYS A 179 -13.72 -30.29 6.77
C LYS A 179 -13.19 -30.69 8.15
N LYS A 180 -12.36 -29.84 8.77
CA LYS A 180 -11.83 -30.11 10.13
C LYS A 180 -12.94 -30.14 11.17
N ILE A 181 -13.82 -29.13 11.16
CA ILE A 181 -14.97 -29.06 12.09
C ILE A 181 -15.92 -30.23 11.85
N GLY A 182 -16.22 -30.56 10.58
CA GLY A 182 -17.08 -31.69 10.24
C GLY A 182 -16.50 -33.05 10.68
N ALA A 183 -15.18 -33.23 10.58
CA ALA A 183 -14.51 -34.43 11.06
C ALA A 183 -14.56 -34.54 12.59
N ASP A 184 -14.41 -33.43 13.31
CA ASP A 184 -14.45 -33.41 14.77
C ASP A 184 -15.84 -33.78 15.31
N ILE A 185 -16.92 -33.27 14.69
CA ILE A 185 -18.31 -33.64 15.02
C ILE A 185 -18.55 -35.14 14.81
N GLN A 186 -17.98 -35.73 13.76
CA GLN A 186 -18.08 -37.17 13.52
C GLN A 186 -17.35 -38.00 14.59
N ILE A 187 -16.16 -37.54 15.01
CA ILE A 187 -15.38 -38.19 16.06
C ILE A 187 -16.10 -38.09 17.40
N GLN A 188 -16.60 -36.91 17.76
CA GLN A 188 -17.39 -36.68 18.97
C GLN A 188 -18.63 -37.58 19.02
N ARG A 189 -19.33 -37.75 17.89
CA ARG A 189 -20.50 -38.64 17.79
C ARG A 189 -20.13 -40.11 17.99
N LYS A 190 -18.93 -40.55 17.61
CA LYS A 190 -18.46 -41.94 17.85
C LYS A 190 -18.08 -42.21 19.29
N TYR A 191 -17.56 -41.23 20.03
CA TYR A 191 -17.15 -41.41 21.43
C TYR A 191 -18.31 -41.22 22.44
N LEU A 192 -19.43 -40.63 22.01
CA LEU A 192 -20.64 -40.47 22.81
C LEU A 192 -21.61 -41.66 22.72
N THR A 193 -21.23 -42.76 22.05
CA THR A 193 -22.00 -44.02 21.95
C THR A 193 -21.25 -45.12 22.67
#